data_AF-A0A1X7N0X0-F1
#
_entry.id   AF-A0A1X7N0X0-F1
#
_cell.length_a   1.000
_cell.length_b   1.000
_cell.length_c   1.000
_cell.angle_alpha   90.00
_cell.angle_beta   90.00
_cell.angle_gamma   90.00
#
_symmetry.space_group_name_H-M   'P 1'
#
loop_
_entity.id
_entity.type
_entity.pdbx_description
1 polymer ?
#
loop_
_entity_poly.entity_id
_entity_poly.type
_entity_poly.pdbx_seq_one_letter_code
_entity_poly.pdbx_strand_id
1 'polypeptide(L)'
;MGWLSRLLGGGDAAPEESAPAALPRVPTSDDILAALDRVAAETEGRVPPLVSARIRRVDETVREMVPRLDRLGGMSQQGHTVVATATSYLPEAVEGYLRLPRDFADRRAVHKGKTSLMILCDQLDLLGATLDRISDAVSRQDASALIAHGQFLAEKFTESSLSPSALDGPSAPGAAGAPGSLGTPGSLGTPGSLQPPSAS
;
A
#
# COMPACT_ATOMS: atom_id res chain seq x y z
N MET A 1 -16.03 -39.25 37.76
CA MET A 1 -15.37 -40.50 37.31
C MET A 1 -16.31 -41.26 36.39
N GLY A 2 -16.01 -41.35 35.08
CA GLY A 2 -16.84 -42.10 34.12
C GLY A 2 -16.64 -41.77 32.64
N TRP A 3 -15.46 -41.27 32.24
CA TRP A 3 -15.18 -40.82 30.87
C TRP A 3 -14.64 -41.93 29.93
N LEU A 4 -14.56 -43.19 30.39
CA LEU A 4 -13.82 -44.26 29.71
C LEU A 4 -14.67 -45.30 28.97
N SER A 5 -15.99 -45.13 28.83
CA SER A 5 -16.83 -46.11 28.14
C SER A 5 -17.11 -45.82 26.65
N ARG A 6 -16.27 -45.02 25.97
CA ARG A 6 -16.46 -44.74 24.52
C ARG A 6 -15.29 -45.14 23.62
N LEU A 7 -14.40 -46.03 24.08
CA LEU A 7 -13.26 -46.50 23.28
C LEU A 7 -13.40 -47.91 22.69
N LEU A 8 -14.60 -48.43 22.45
CA LEU A 8 -14.80 -49.58 21.54
C LEU A 8 -16.18 -49.49 20.88
N GLY A 9 -16.21 -49.06 19.62
CA GLY A 9 -17.43 -48.99 18.83
C GLY A 9 -17.21 -48.24 17.52
N GLY A 10 -16.55 -48.91 16.58
CA GLY A 10 -16.25 -48.39 15.25
C GLY A 10 -17.50 -47.99 14.48
N GLY A 11 -17.40 -46.86 13.81
CA GLY A 11 -18.19 -46.51 12.64
C GLY A 11 -17.22 -45.99 11.60
N ASP A 12 -17.18 -46.66 10.45
CA ASP A 12 -16.50 -46.25 9.23
C ASP A 12 -16.96 -44.83 8.87
N ALA A 13 -16.21 -43.82 9.29
CA ALA A 13 -16.33 -42.47 8.76
C ALA A 13 -15.37 -42.40 7.58
N ALA A 14 -15.95 -42.48 6.39
CA ALA A 14 -15.31 -42.14 5.14
C ALA A 14 -14.46 -40.86 5.32
N PRO A 15 -13.30 -40.74 4.65
CA PRO A 15 -12.51 -39.53 4.70
C PRO A 15 -13.40 -38.39 4.20
N GLU A 16 -13.84 -37.52 5.11
CA GLU A 16 -14.39 -36.24 4.72
C GLU A 16 -13.28 -35.54 3.95
N GLU A 17 -13.49 -35.53 2.64
CA GLU A 17 -12.78 -34.73 1.67
C GLU A 17 -12.82 -33.30 2.20
N SER A 18 -11.72 -32.93 2.85
CA SER A 18 -11.48 -31.64 3.44
C SER A 18 -11.70 -30.60 2.35
N ALA A 19 -12.88 -30.00 2.32
CA ALA A 19 -13.17 -28.88 1.44
C ALA A 19 -12.01 -27.89 1.60
N PRO A 20 -11.36 -27.46 0.50
CA PRO A 20 -10.22 -26.57 0.61
C PRO A 20 -10.68 -25.36 1.41
N ALA A 21 -10.06 -25.13 2.57
CA ALA A 21 -10.30 -23.96 3.37
C ALA A 21 -10.18 -22.75 2.45
N ALA A 22 -11.31 -22.09 2.17
CA ALA A 22 -11.36 -20.96 1.28
C ALA A 22 -10.40 -19.92 1.85
N LEU A 23 -9.26 -19.72 1.19
CA LEU A 23 -8.27 -18.75 1.63
C LEU A 23 -8.99 -17.40 1.77
N PRO A 24 -8.70 -16.62 2.83
CA PRO A 24 -9.30 -15.31 2.98
C PRO A 24 -8.99 -14.49 1.74
N ARG A 25 -10.04 -14.11 1.00
CA ARG A 25 -9.89 -13.27 -0.20
C ARG A 25 -9.33 -11.91 0.20
N VAL A 26 -8.43 -11.37 -0.63
CA VAL A 26 -8.00 -9.97 -0.47
C VAL A 26 -9.25 -9.08 -0.64
N PRO A 27 -9.51 -8.13 0.27
CA PRO A 27 -10.64 -7.22 0.15
C PRO A 27 -10.56 -6.42 -1.16
N THR A 28 -11.66 -6.35 -1.89
CA THR A 28 -11.78 -5.54 -3.11
C THR A 28 -12.04 -4.07 -2.78
N SER A 29 -11.92 -3.19 -3.77
CA SER A 29 -12.35 -1.78 -3.65
C SER A 29 -13.80 -1.65 -3.18
N ASP A 30 -14.71 -2.49 -3.69
CA ASP A 30 -16.11 -2.50 -3.28
C ASP A 30 -16.26 -2.94 -1.81
N ASP A 31 -15.48 -3.93 -1.37
CA ASP A 31 -15.48 -4.39 0.03
C ASP A 31 -15.04 -3.26 0.98
N ILE A 32 -14.04 -2.46 0.56
CA ILE A 32 -13.53 -1.29 1.30
C ILE A 32 -14.61 -0.23 1.44
N LEU A 33 -15.24 0.16 0.33
CA LEU A 33 -16.31 1.17 0.32
C LEU A 33 -17.51 0.71 1.14
N ALA A 34 -17.93 -0.56 0.99
CA ALA A 34 -19.00 -1.14 1.78
C ALA A 34 -18.67 -1.24 3.29
N ALA A 35 -17.39 -1.38 3.65
CA ALA A 35 -16.98 -1.32 5.06
C ALA A 35 -17.12 0.09 5.64
N LEU A 36 -16.73 1.11 4.87
CA LEU A 36 -16.90 2.50 5.27
C LEU A 36 -18.38 2.88 5.42
N ASP A 37 -19.23 2.47 4.47
CA ASP A 37 -20.68 2.71 4.52
C ASP A 37 -21.31 2.08 5.77
N ARG A 38 -20.87 0.88 6.16
CA ARG A 38 -21.31 0.22 7.40
C ARG A 38 -20.92 1.03 8.64
N VAL A 39 -19.68 1.51 8.73
CA VAL A 39 -19.24 2.37 9.84
C VAL A 39 -20.06 3.65 9.92
N ALA A 40 -20.33 4.29 8.77
CA ALA A 40 -21.15 5.50 8.72
C ALA A 40 -22.57 5.23 9.24
N ALA A 41 -23.22 4.16 8.76
CA ALA A 41 -24.57 3.78 9.21
C ALA A 41 -24.61 3.39 10.70
N GLU A 42 -23.61 2.67 11.20
CA GLU A 42 -23.56 2.26 12.60
C GLU A 42 -23.36 3.42 13.57
N THR A 43 -22.75 4.51 13.12
CA THR A 43 -22.42 5.67 13.96
C THR A 43 -23.42 6.81 13.86
N GLU A 44 -24.30 6.78 12.86
CA GLU A 44 -25.34 7.77 12.64
C GLU A 44 -26.22 7.94 13.90
N GLY A 45 -26.24 9.16 14.44
CA GLY A 45 -27.00 9.50 15.66
C GLY A 45 -26.54 8.84 16.96
N ARG A 46 -25.49 7.99 16.93
CA ARG A 46 -25.02 7.20 18.08
C ARG A 46 -23.71 7.70 18.68
N VAL A 47 -22.99 8.56 17.97
CA VAL A 47 -21.72 9.14 18.43
C VAL A 47 -21.78 10.67 18.52
N PRO A 48 -20.98 11.30 19.39
CA PRO A 48 -20.90 12.76 19.46
C PRO A 48 -20.40 13.38 18.14
N PRO A 49 -20.78 14.64 17.83
CA PRO A 49 -20.40 15.28 16.56
C PRO A 49 -18.89 15.31 16.29
N LEU A 50 -18.08 15.44 17.34
CA LEU A 50 -16.63 15.45 17.25
C LEU A 50 -16.02 14.10 16.81
N VAL A 51 -16.72 13.00 17.08
CA VAL A 51 -16.35 11.64 16.64
C VAL A 51 -16.82 11.45 15.20
N SER A 52 -18.07 11.82 14.89
CA SER A 52 -18.60 11.76 13.50
C SER A 52 -17.70 12.52 12.53
N ALA A 53 -17.25 13.72 12.89
CA ALA A 53 -16.37 14.52 12.04
C ALA A 53 -15.03 13.82 11.74
N ARG A 54 -14.46 13.11 12.73
CA ARG A 54 -13.20 12.38 12.56
C ARG A 54 -13.37 11.11 11.73
N ILE A 55 -14.45 10.36 11.96
CA ILE A 55 -14.80 9.21 11.14
C ILE A 55 -14.99 9.65 9.69
N ARG A 56 -15.72 10.75 9.45
CA ARG A 56 -15.91 11.30 8.11
C ARG A 56 -14.59 11.69 7.44
N ARG A 57 -13.65 12.29 8.18
CA ARG A 57 -12.31 12.59 7.63
C ARG A 57 -11.59 11.32 7.18
N VAL A 58 -11.60 10.27 8.01
CA VAL A 58 -10.99 8.98 7.66
C VAL A 58 -11.67 8.37 6.43
N ASP A 59 -13.01 8.38 6.39
CA ASP A 59 -13.82 7.92 5.26
C ASP A 59 -13.45 8.66 3.95
N GLU A 60 -13.44 9.99 3.98
CA GLU A 60 -13.11 10.84 2.83
C GLU A 60 -11.70 10.53 2.30
N THR A 61 -10.69 10.48 3.18
CA THR A 61 -9.30 10.19 2.78
C THR A 61 -9.17 8.78 2.19
N VAL A 62 -9.82 7.77 2.78
CA VAL A 62 -9.78 6.40 2.21
C VAL A 62 -10.44 6.36 0.84
N ARG A 63 -11.63 6.96 0.68
CA ARG A 63 -12.34 7.00 -0.61
C ARG A 63 -11.52 7.66 -1.72
N GLU A 64 -10.75 8.70 -1.40
CA GLU A 64 -9.83 9.32 -2.36
C GLU A 64 -8.71 8.35 -2.79
N MET A 65 -8.23 7.52 -1.88
CA MET A 65 -7.14 6.59 -2.14
C MET A 65 -7.58 5.29 -2.82
N VAL A 66 -8.84 4.87 -2.68
CA VAL A 66 -9.35 3.61 -3.27
C VAL A 66 -9.02 3.48 -4.76
N PRO A 67 -9.28 4.47 -5.63
CA PRO A 67 -8.93 4.39 -7.05
C PRO A 67 -7.43 4.28 -7.34
N ARG A 68 -6.58 4.63 -6.36
CA ARG A 68 -5.11 4.62 -6.47
C ARG A 68 -4.49 3.37 -5.85
N LEU A 69 -5.28 2.46 -5.25
CA LEU A 69 -4.77 1.26 -4.56
C LEU A 69 -3.97 0.33 -5.48
N ASP A 70 -4.36 0.20 -6.74
CA ASP A 70 -3.59 -0.60 -7.70
C ASP A 70 -2.20 0.00 -7.95
N ARG A 71 -2.07 1.34 -7.91
CA ARG A 71 -0.81 2.07 -8.11
C ARG A 71 0.07 2.10 -6.87
N LEU A 72 -0.56 2.07 -5.69
CA LEU A 72 0.13 1.82 -4.43
C LEU A 72 0.86 0.46 -4.44
N GLY A 73 0.54 -0.41 -5.40
CA GLY A 73 1.01 -1.79 -5.48
C GLY A 73 0.15 -2.61 -4.54
N GLY A 74 -0.67 -3.53 -5.07
CA GLY A 74 -1.68 -4.29 -4.32
C GLY A 74 -1.18 -5.10 -3.10
N MET A 75 0.14 -5.11 -2.85
CA MET A 75 0.80 -5.73 -1.69
C MET A 75 1.77 -4.78 -0.95
N SER A 76 1.78 -3.48 -1.25
CA SER A 76 2.64 -2.54 -0.51
C SER A 76 2.11 -2.33 0.90
N GLN A 77 3.03 -2.01 1.81
CA GLN A 77 2.67 -1.69 3.19
C GLN A 77 1.65 -0.54 3.28
N GLN A 78 1.77 0.45 2.41
CA GLN A 78 0.85 1.59 2.35
C GLN A 78 -0.54 1.17 1.87
N GLY A 79 -0.63 0.40 0.77
CA GLY A 79 -1.90 -0.15 0.30
C GLY A 79 -2.57 -1.02 1.37
N HIS A 80 -1.82 -1.91 2.01
CA HIS A 80 -2.32 -2.75 3.10
C HIS A 80 -2.85 -1.91 4.28
N THR A 81 -2.16 -0.82 4.64
CA THR A 81 -2.61 0.09 5.72
C THR A 81 -3.96 0.74 5.39
N VAL A 82 -4.15 1.18 4.14
CA VAL A 82 -5.43 1.78 3.69
C VAL A 82 -6.55 0.76 3.75
N VAL A 83 -6.33 -0.45 3.20
CA VAL A 83 -7.33 -1.54 3.23
C VAL A 83 -7.68 -1.90 4.67
N ALA A 84 -6.68 -2.20 5.50
CA ALA A 84 -6.89 -2.60 6.89
C ALA A 84 -7.56 -1.51 7.73
N THR A 85 -7.30 -0.23 7.43
CA THR A 85 -7.98 0.88 8.12
C THR A 85 -9.49 0.82 7.89
N ALA A 86 -9.93 0.65 6.65
CA ALA A 86 -11.34 0.60 6.32
C ALA A 86 -12.02 -0.69 6.77
N THR A 87 -11.35 -1.84 6.62
CA THR A 87 -11.97 -3.16 6.85
C THR A 87 -11.84 -3.66 8.29
N SER A 88 -10.93 -3.08 9.08
CA SER A 88 -10.60 -3.63 10.40
C SER A 88 -10.40 -2.55 11.46
N TYR A 89 -9.45 -1.62 11.28
CA TYR A 89 -9.06 -0.71 12.37
C TYR A 89 -10.13 0.31 12.72
N LEU A 90 -10.73 0.96 11.72
CA LEU A 90 -11.80 1.94 11.95
C LEU A 90 -13.06 1.26 12.51
N PRO A 91 -13.58 0.16 11.93
CA PRO A 91 -14.72 -0.58 12.50
C PRO A 91 -14.47 -1.02 13.94
N GLU A 92 -13.31 -1.62 14.24
CA GLU A 92 -13.01 -2.14 15.57
C GLU A 92 -12.94 -1.03 16.63
N ALA A 93 -12.31 0.11 16.31
CA ALA A 93 -12.25 1.26 17.21
C ALA A 93 -13.65 1.80 17.54
N VAL A 94 -14.49 1.94 16.51
CA VAL A 94 -15.87 2.41 16.65
C VAL A 94 -16.71 1.40 17.43
N GLU A 95 -16.64 0.12 17.11
CA GLU A 95 -17.39 -0.94 17.79
C GLU A 95 -17.02 -1.00 19.28
N GLY A 96 -15.72 -0.92 19.60
CA GLY A 96 -15.22 -0.89 20.97
C GLY A 96 -15.83 0.25 21.79
N TYR A 97 -15.96 1.44 21.21
CA TYR A 97 -16.65 2.56 21.85
C TYR A 97 -18.17 2.36 21.90
N LEU A 98 -18.78 1.81 20.86
CA LEU A 98 -20.23 1.59 20.77
C LEU A 98 -20.73 0.50 21.74
N ARG A 99 -19.86 -0.43 22.15
CA ARG A 99 -20.16 -1.49 23.13
C ARG A 99 -20.29 -0.96 24.58
N LEU A 100 -19.72 0.19 24.89
CA LEU A 100 -19.73 0.77 26.23
C LEU A 100 -21.04 1.53 26.53
N PRO A 101 -21.53 1.54 27.77
CA PRO A 101 -22.57 2.49 28.18
C PRO A 101 -22.11 3.94 27.97
N ARG A 102 -22.95 4.82 27.40
CA ARG A 102 -22.57 6.20 27.02
C ARG A 102 -22.03 7.01 28.21
N ASP A 103 -22.73 6.95 29.34
CA ASP A 103 -22.34 7.67 30.56
C ASP A 103 -20.93 7.25 31.05
N PHE A 104 -20.62 5.96 30.95
CA PHE A 104 -19.29 5.44 31.29
C PHE A 104 -18.23 5.92 30.30
N ALA A 105 -18.50 5.80 29.00
CA ALA A 105 -17.55 6.12 27.94
C ALA A 105 -17.13 7.61 27.94
N ASP A 106 -18.06 8.48 28.32
CA ASP A 106 -17.88 9.94 28.25
C ASP A 106 -17.31 10.54 29.53
N ARG A 107 -17.59 9.94 30.70
CA ARG A 107 -17.30 10.56 32.00
C ARG A 107 -16.23 9.83 32.80
N ARG A 108 -16.04 8.52 32.59
CA ARG A 108 -15.12 7.73 33.40
C ARG A 108 -13.73 7.69 32.77
N ALA A 109 -12.73 8.11 33.53
CA ALA A 109 -11.34 7.90 33.15
C ALA A 109 -11.01 6.40 33.19
N VAL A 110 -10.45 5.88 32.09
CA VAL A 110 -10.14 4.46 31.91
C VAL A 110 -8.65 4.21 31.70
N HIS A 111 -7.91 5.18 31.15
CA HIS A 111 -6.47 5.03 30.91
C HIS A 111 -5.76 6.38 30.99
N LYS A 112 -4.77 6.51 31.88
CA LYS A 112 -3.95 7.74 32.05
C LYS A 112 -4.81 9.02 32.17
N GLY A 113 -5.93 8.94 32.89
CA GLY A 113 -6.87 10.05 33.07
C GLY A 113 -7.78 10.34 31.87
N LYS A 114 -7.63 9.65 30.74
CA LYS A 114 -8.48 9.80 29.55
C LYS A 114 -9.73 8.93 29.66
N THR A 115 -10.85 9.45 29.15
CA THR A 115 -12.09 8.69 28.96
C THR A 115 -12.03 7.86 27.68
N SER A 116 -12.93 6.88 27.53
CA SER A 116 -13.01 6.08 26.31
C SER A 116 -13.29 6.94 25.07
N LEU A 117 -14.11 8.00 25.23
CA LEU A 117 -14.34 8.99 24.17
C LEU A 117 -13.03 9.67 23.73
N MET A 118 -12.21 10.13 24.67
CA MET A 118 -10.93 10.78 24.35
C MET A 118 -9.97 9.81 23.65
N ILE A 119 -9.91 8.56 24.10
CA ILE A 119 -9.07 7.53 23.50
C ILE A 119 -9.50 7.24 22.06
N LEU A 120 -10.82 7.14 21.80
CA LEU A 120 -11.33 6.98 20.44
C LEU A 120 -10.92 8.17 19.56
N CYS A 121 -11.01 9.40 20.07
CA CYS A 121 -10.60 10.58 19.31
C CYS A 121 -9.12 10.52 18.92
N ASP A 122 -8.24 10.16 19.87
CA ASP A 122 -6.81 10.00 19.61
C ASP A 122 -6.56 8.93 18.54
N GLN A 123 -7.29 7.82 18.57
CA GLN A 123 -7.18 6.73 17.60
C GLN A 123 -7.62 7.17 16.20
N LEU A 124 -8.75 7.88 16.09
CA LEU A 124 -9.23 8.39 14.80
C LEU A 124 -8.31 9.48 14.24
N ASP A 125 -7.75 10.35 15.10
CA ASP A 125 -6.79 11.37 14.70
C ASP A 125 -5.48 10.73 14.19
N LEU A 126 -5.02 9.64 14.84
CA LEU A 126 -3.86 8.86 14.39
C LEU A 126 -4.12 8.18 13.04
N LEU A 127 -5.30 7.57 12.86
CA LEU A 127 -5.70 6.95 11.59
C LEU A 127 -5.71 8.00 10.47
N GLY A 128 -6.41 9.12 10.67
CA GLY A 128 -6.48 10.22 9.70
C GLY A 128 -5.09 10.75 9.32
N ALA A 129 -4.25 11.08 10.30
CA ALA A 129 -2.91 11.58 10.04
C ALA A 129 -1.99 10.57 9.34
N THR A 130 -2.25 9.27 9.50
CA THR A 130 -1.49 8.22 8.80
C THR A 130 -1.92 8.11 7.35
N LEU A 131 -3.23 8.11 7.10
CA LEU A 131 -3.79 8.11 5.75
C LEU A 131 -3.41 9.36 4.96
N ASP A 132 -3.43 10.54 5.59
CA ASP A 132 -3.02 11.79 4.95
C ASP A 132 -1.55 11.75 4.50
N ARG A 133 -0.66 11.18 5.32
CA ARG A 133 0.76 11.00 4.94
C ARG A 133 0.93 10.04 3.77
N ILE A 134 0.14 8.98 3.72
CA ILE A 134 0.15 8.03 2.59
C ILE A 134 -0.36 8.74 1.33
N SER A 135 -1.47 9.46 1.42
CA SER A 135 -2.05 10.21 0.29
C SER A 135 -1.07 11.25 -0.26
N ASP A 136 -0.38 12.01 0.61
CA ASP A 136 0.66 12.96 0.20
C ASP A 136 1.84 12.27 -0.49
N ALA A 137 2.31 11.13 0.06
CA ALA A 137 3.41 10.37 -0.54
C ALA A 137 3.07 9.87 -1.96
N VAL A 138 1.86 9.34 -2.16
CA VAL A 138 1.37 8.92 -3.48
C VAL A 138 1.28 10.09 -4.43
N SER A 139 0.71 11.21 -3.98
CA SER A 139 0.55 12.41 -4.81
C SER A 139 1.90 12.99 -5.25
N ARG A 140 2.92 12.94 -4.39
CA ARG A 140 4.30 13.33 -4.74
C ARG A 140 4.95 12.40 -5.75
N GLN A 141 4.70 11.10 -5.64
CA GLN A 141 5.18 10.12 -6.61
C GLN A 141 4.57 10.37 -7.99
N ASP A 142 3.26 10.60 -8.05
CA ASP A 142 2.54 10.92 -9.28
C ASP A 142 3.05 12.23 -9.92
N ALA A 143 3.26 13.27 -9.10
CA ALA A 143 3.82 14.53 -9.58
C ALA A 143 5.25 14.35 -10.15
N SER A 144 6.08 13.54 -9.49
CA SER A 144 7.45 13.25 -9.95
C SER A 144 7.44 12.49 -11.27
N ALA A 145 6.54 11.52 -11.43
CA ALA A 145 6.37 10.77 -12.67
C ALA A 145 5.92 11.68 -13.82
N LEU A 146 5.01 12.62 -13.57
CA LEU A 146 4.56 13.60 -14.56
C LEU A 146 5.70 14.52 -15.03
N ILE A 147 6.54 15.00 -14.12
CA ILE A 147 7.71 15.83 -14.44
C ILE A 147 8.70 15.05 -15.31
N ALA A 148 9.03 13.81 -14.92
CA ALA A 148 9.94 12.97 -15.68
C ALA A 148 9.43 12.69 -17.09
N HIS A 149 8.12 12.46 -17.25
CA HIS A 149 7.49 12.29 -18.55
C HIS A 149 7.60 13.56 -19.42
N GLY A 150 7.40 14.74 -18.84
CA GLY A 150 7.56 16.02 -19.54
C GLY A 150 9.00 16.27 -20.03
N GLN A 151 9.99 15.94 -19.20
CA GLN A 151 11.41 16.04 -19.56
C GLN A 151 11.76 15.11 -20.73
N PHE A 152 11.29 13.86 -20.66
CA PHE A 152 11.48 12.89 -21.75
C PHE A 152 10.87 13.38 -23.07
N LEU A 153 9.66 13.96 -23.05
CA LEU A 153 9.04 14.53 -24.25
C LEU A 153 9.88 15.68 -24.81
N ALA A 154 10.35 16.60 -23.96
CA ALA A 154 11.18 17.72 -24.39
C ALA A 154 12.48 17.25 -25.07
N GLU A 155 13.15 16.24 -24.51
CA GLU A 155 14.34 15.63 -25.10
C GLU A 155 14.04 15.03 -26.47
N LYS A 156 12.96 14.26 -26.60
CA LYS A 156 12.59 13.58 -27.86
C LYS A 156 12.26 14.54 -29.00
N PHE A 157 11.55 15.63 -28.73
CA PHE A 157 11.21 16.61 -29.77
C PHE A 157 12.36 17.57 -30.08
N THR A 158 13.27 17.83 -29.12
CA THR A 158 14.49 18.61 -29.38
C THR A 158 15.48 17.82 -30.24
N GLU A 159 15.69 16.53 -29.96
CA GLU A 159 16.52 15.65 -30.79
C GLU A 159 15.96 15.50 -32.21
N SER A 160 14.63 15.42 -32.34
CA SER A 160 13.96 15.29 -33.65
C SER A 160 13.98 16.59 -34.48
N SER A 161 13.96 17.76 -33.85
CA SER A 161 14.02 19.06 -34.54
C SER A 161 15.44 19.48 -34.93
N LEU A 162 16.48 18.88 -34.34
CA LEU A 162 17.88 19.07 -34.70
C LEU A 162 18.35 18.22 -35.90
N SER A 163 17.46 17.51 -36.60
CA SER A 163 17.79 16.78 -37.83
C SER A 163 17.29 17.41 -39.14
N PRO A 164 17.76 18.62 -39.53
CA PRO A 164 17.68 19.07 -40.92
C PRO A 164 19.04 19.21 -41.63
N SER A 165 20.16 18.73 -41.07
CA SER A 165 21.52 18.97 -41.65
C SER A 165 22.20 17.79 -42.36
N ALA A 166 21.51 16.69 -42.64
CA ALA A 166 22.08 15.60 -43.47
C ALA A 166 21.75 15.69 -44.97
N LEU A 167 21.22 16.83 -45.44
CA LEU A 167 20.88 17.04 -46.87
C LEU A 167 21.78 18.05 -47.60
N ASP A 168 22.93 18.44 -47.07
CA ASP A 168 23.91 19.20 -47.86
C ASP A 168 24.98 18.28 -48.47
N GLY A 169 24.71 17.83 -49.70
CA GLY A 169 25.70 17.63 -50.77
C GLY A 169 26.69 16.44 -50.71
N PRO A 170 26.80 15.61 -51.77
CA PRO A 170 27.82 14.57 -51.86
C PRO A 170 29.20 15.17 -52.17
N SER A 171 30.12 15.15 -51.20
CA SER A 171 31.55 15.26 -51.48
C SER A 171 32.15 13.87 -51.62
N ALA A 172 32.41 13.44 -52.85
CA ALA A 172 33.30 12.33 -53.19
C ALA A 172 34.57 12.88 -53.86
N PRO A 173 35.63 12.08 -54.09
CA PRO A 173 36.50 11.45 -53.10
C PRO A 173 37.98 11.87 -53.35
N GLY A 174 38.76 12.07 -52.29
CA GLY A 174 40.17 12.45 -52.39
C GLY A 174 41.09 11.45 -51.69
N ALA A 175 41.75 10.61 -52.50
CA ALA A 175 43.08 10.04 -52.31
C ALA A 175 43.38 9.22 -51.03
N ALA A 176 43.33 7.89 -51.22
CA ALA A 176 44.38 6.93 -50.89
C ALA A 176 45.52 7.36 -49.94
N GLY A 177 45.46 6.83 -48.72
CA GLY A 177 46.62 6.62 -47.83
C GLY A 177 46.47 5.25 -47.17
N ALA A 178 47.49 4.42 -47.31
CA ALA A 178 47.51 2.97 -47.10
C ALA A 178 47.47 2.53 -45.61
N PRO A 179 47.33 1.21 -45.32
CA PRO A 179 46.80 0.68 -44.07
C PRO A 179 47.87 0.44 -42.99
N GLY A 180 47.56 0.83 -41.75
CA GLY A 180 48.38 0.57 -40.56
C GLY A 180 47.65 -0.33 -39.56
N SER A 181 48.06 -1.59 -39.56
CA SER A 181 48.05 -2.59 -38.47
C SER A 181 46.86 -2.69 -37.50
N LEU A 182 46.21 -3.86 -37.58
CA LEU A 182 45.45 -4.57 -36.55
C LEU A 182 46.03 -4.41 -35.14
N GLY A 183 45.31 -3.69 -34.28
CA GLY A 183 45.41 -3.81 -32.83
C GLY A 183 44.44 -4.87 -32.32
N THR A 184 44.97 -5.96 -31.78
CA THR A 184 44.28 -7.10 -31.19
C THR A 184 43.43 -6.71 -29.98
N PRO A 185 42.21 -7.25 -29.79
CA PRO A 185 41.44 -7.02 -28.56
C PRO A 185 41.95 -7.95 -27.45
N GLY A 186 42.60 -7.37 -26.43
CA GLY A 186 43.12 -8.07 -25.26
C GLY A 186 42.24 -7.89 -24.02
N SER A 187 41.67 -9.03 -23.59
CA SER A 187 41.22 -9.43 -22.25
C SER A 187 40.21 -8.58 -21.45
N LEU A 188 39.02 -9.19 -21.30
CA LEU A 188 38.14 -9.13 -20.14
C LEU A 188 38.93 -9.16 -18.81
N GLY A 189 38.75 -8.13 -17.99
CA GLY A 189 39.14 -8.13 -16.58
C GLY A 189 37.91 -7.86 -15.71
N THR A 190 37.43 -8.89 -15.03
CA THR A 190 36.46 -8.81 -13.92
C THR A 190 36.77 -9.97 -12.96
N PRO A 191 36.45 -9.90 -11.67
CA PRO A 191 36.70 -8.87 -10.65
C PRO A 191 37.61 -9.41 -9.52
N GLY A 192 38.09 -8.51 -8.64
CA GLY A 192 38.78 -8.88 -7.41
C GLY A 192 37.84 -9.60 -6.42
N SER A 193 38.28 -10.75 -5.93
CA SER A 193 37.65 -11.49 -4.85
C SER A 193 37.87 -10.78 -3.50
N LEU A 194 36.79 -10.42 -2.82
CA LEU A 194 36.81 -9.99 -1.43
C LEU A 194 37.06 -11.19 -0.52
N GLN A 195 38.09 -11.08 0.31
CA GLN A 195 38.48 -12.04 1.34
C GLN A 195 37.66 -11.79 2.62
N PRO A 196 37.08 -12.81 3.27
CA PRO A 196 36.45 -12.64 4.57
C PRO A 196 37.49 -12.65 5.72
N PRO A 197 37.26 -11.93 6.83
CA PRO A 197 38.17 -11.89 7.97
C PRO A 197 38.09 -13.17 8.81
N SER A 198 39.26 -13.66 9.25
CA SER A 198 39.38 -14.69 10.28
C SER A 198 38.97 -14.11 11.64
N ALA A 199 37.99 -14.72 12.29
CA ALA A 199 37.68 -14.50 13.69
C ALA A 199 38.64 -15.31 14.57
N SER A 200 39.21 -14.66 15.59
CA SER A 200 39.87 -15.29 16.74
C SER A 200 38.86 -15.70 17.79
#